data_AF-A0AAV0WBH7-F1
#
_entry.id   AF-A0AAV0WBH7-F1
#
_cell.length_a   1.000
_cell.length_b   1.000
_cell.length_c   1.000
_cell.angle_alpha   90.00
_cell.angle_beta   90.00
_cell.angle_gamma   90.00
#
_symmetry.space_group_name_H-M   'P 1'
#
loop_
_entity.id
_entity.type
_entity.pdbx_description
1 polymer ?
#
loop_
_entity_poly.entity_id
_entity_poly.type
_entity_poly.pdbx_seq_one_letter_code
_entity_poly.pdbx_strand_id
1 'polypeptide(L)'
;MGLLVKNGTIFPPSTFLPHSNILLPHVIVGDEAFRLSEHIMKPYLKAQMLEDPNKRKFNYRLSKVRRVSENAFGIMCAIFRIFFTPINLKPETVDSVIVVCCCLHNMLRDDYIYRNPSQLVIYQDVEDFC
;
A
#
# COMPACT_ATOMS: atom_id res chain seq x y z
N MET A 1 -7.92 13.76 0.38
CA MET A 1 -8.06 12.31 0.10
C MET A 1 -9.34 11.65 0.64
N GLY A 2 -9.70 11.75 1.93
CA GLY A 2 -10.84 10.99 2.49
C GLY A 2 -12.21 11.20 1.83
N LEU A 3 -12.51 12.42 1.36
CA LEU A 3 -13.74 12.71 0.60
C LEU A 3 -13.75 12.06 -0.80
N LEU A 4 -12.60 11.96 -1.45
CA LEU A 4 -12.46 11.34 -2.78
C LEU A 4 -12.67 9.83 -2.69
N VAL A 5 -12.14 9.21 -1.64
CA VAL A 5 -12.36 7.78 -1.34
C VAL A 5 -13.84 7.51 -1.05
N LYS A 6 -14.48 8.37 -0.24
CA LYS A 6 -15.91 8.23 0.07
C LYS A 6 -16.80 8.36 -1.17
N ASN A 7 -16.44 9.24 -2.09
CA ASN A 7 -17.20 9.49 -3.32
C ASN A 7 -16.81 8.53 -4.46
N GLY A 8 -15.84 7.63 -4.26
CA GLY A 8 -15.41 6.67 -5.26
C GLY A 8 -14.63 7.26 -6.45
N THR A 9 -14.32 8.55 -6.44
CA THR A 9 -13.79 9.26 -7.63
C THR A 9 -12.31 9.04 -7.89
N ILE A 10 -11.60 8.41 -6.96
CA ILE A 10 -10.17 8.10 -7.08
C ILE A 10 -9.91 6.70 -7.67
N PHE A 11 -10.94 5.86 -7.78
CA PHE A 11 -10.78 4.46 -8.17
C PHE A 11 -10.90 4.28 -9.69
N PRO A 12 -10.07 3.42 -10.29
CA PRO A 12 -10.31 2.95 -11.65
C PRO A 12 -11.64 2.18 -11.75
N PRO A 13 -12.20 2.05 -12.96
CA PRO A 13 -13.35 1.18 -13.19
C PRO A 13 -13.13 -0.24 -12.68
N SER A 14 -14.20 -0.94 -12.31
CA SER A 14 -14.13 -2.34 -11.87
C SER A 14 -13.51 -3.23 -12.93
N THR A 15 -12.73 -4.22 -12.49
CA THR A 15 -12.01 -5.15 -13.37
C THR A 15 -12.35 -6.60 -13.00
N PHE A 16 -12.34 -7.49 -13.98
CA PHE A 16 -12.50 -8.92 -13.73
C PHE A 16 -11.29 -9.47 -12.96
N LEU A 17 -11.56 -10.29 -11.95
CA LEU A 17 -10.50 -11.00 -11.25
C LEU A 17 -9.76 -11.94 -12.21
N PRO A 18 -8.43 -12.09 -12.07
CA PRO A 18 -7.64 -12.97 -12.92
C PRO A 18 -8.23 -14.38 -12.97
N HIS A 19 -8.40 -14.91 -14.19
CA HIS A 19 -8.93 -16.26 -14.43
C HIS A 19 -10.38 -16.48 -13.94
N SER A 20 -11.20 -15.42 -13.86
CA SER A 20 -12.61 -15.56 -13.48
C SER A 20 -13.49 -14.53 -14.19
N ASN A 21 -14.80 -14.78 -14.20
CA ASN A 21 -15.81 -13.83 -14.69
C ASN A 21 -16.40 -12.97 -13.56
N ILE A 22 -15.68 -12.83 -12.44
CA ILE A 22 -16.13 -12.05 -11.29
C ILE A 22 -15.60 -10.62 -11.43
N LEU A 23 -16.51 -9.68 -11.69
CA LEU A 23 -16.21 -8.25 -11.75
C LEU A 23 -16.16 -7.68 -10.32
N LEU A 24 -15.04 -7.04 -9.95
CA LEU A 24 -14.88 -6.41 -8.63
C LEU A 24 -14.34 -4.98 -8.73
N PRO A 25 -14.74 -4.10 -7.78
CA PRO A 25 -14.15 -2.78 -7.66
C PRO A 25 -12.72 -2.84 -7.13
N HIS A 26 -11.95 -1.79 -7.39
CA HIS A 26 -10.66 -1.58 -6.75
C HIS A 26 -10.90 -1.10 -5.30
N VAL A 27 -10.08 -1.60 -4.37
CA VAL A 27 -10.26 -1.30 -2.94
C VAL A 27 -8.97 -0.81 -2.31
N ILE A 28 -9.10 0.09 -1.34
CA ILE A 28 -8.04 0.41 -0.39
C ILE A 28 -8.09 -0.61 0.75
N VAL A 29 -6.94 -1.12 1.14
CA VAL A 29 -6.83 -1.97 2.34
C VAL A 29 -6.73 -1.07 3.56
N GLY A 30 -7.77 -1.10 4.39
CA GLY A 30 -7.85 -0.37 5.65
C GLY A 30 -7.49 -1.23 6.86
N ASP A 31 -7.20 -0.56 7.96
CA ASP A 31 -7.16 -1.16 9.29
C ASP A 31 -8.56 -1.46 9.87
N GLU A 32 -8.60 -2.01 11.07
CA GLU A 32 -9.82 -2.38 11.78
C GLU A 32 -10.72 -1.18 12.13
N ALA A 33 -10.14 0.01 12.30
CA ALA A 33 -10.82 1.24 12.68
C ALA A 33 -11.64 1.85 11.53
N PHE A 34 -11.31 1.54 10.27
CA PHE A 34 -12.13 1.97 9.13
C PHE A 34 -13.48 1.24 9.07
N ARG A 35 -14.46 1.87 8.43
CA ARG A 35 -15.73 1.21 8.09
C ARG A 35 -15.55 0.44 6.78
N LEU A 36 -16.07 -0.79 6.73
CA LEU A 36 -16.14 -1.56 5.48
C LEU A 36 -17.03 -0.82 4.48
N SER A 37 -16.56 -0.65 3.25
CA SER A 37 -17.31 -0.05 2.15
C SER A 37 -16.96 -0.72 0.84
N GLU A 38 -17.64 -0.37 -0.25
CA GLU A 38 -17.36 -0.92 -1.58
C GLU A 38 -15.89 -0.80 -1.98
N HIS A 39 -15.25 0.31 -1.62
CA HIS A 39 -13.86 0.63 -1.98
C HIS A 39 -12.90 0.56 -0.78
N ILE A 40 -13.34 0.07 0.39
CA ILE A 40 -12.48 -0.13 1.56
C ILE A 40 -12.67 -1.54 2.08
N MET A 41 -11.60 -2.32 2.03
CA MET A 41 -11.54 -3.67 2.59
C MET A 41 -10.80 -3.65 3.92
N LYS A 42 -11.35 -4.29 4.95
CA LYS A 42 -10.78 -4.29 6.30
C LYS A 42 -10.72 -5.69 6.90
N PRO A 43 -9.85 -5.94 7.90
CA PRO A 43 -9.78 -7.24 8.54
C PRO A 43 -11.06 -7.57 9.32
N TYR A 44 -11.40 -8.85 9.37
CA TYR A 44 -12.39 -9.37 10.32
C TYR A 44 -11.90 -9.24 11.77
N LEU A 45 -12.83 -9.10 12.70
CA LEU A 45 -12.50 -9.02 14.13
C LEU A 45 -11.90 -10.35 14.62
N LYS A 46 -11.07 -10.28 15.68
CA LYS A 46 -10.40 -11.46 16.24
C LYS A 46 -11.38 -12.58 16.62
N ALA A 47 -12.53 -12.25 17.22
CA ALA A 47 -13.57 -13.22 17.57
C ALA A 47 -14.08 -14.00 16.32
N GLN A 48 -14.32 -13.28 15.22
CA GLN A 48 -14.79 -13.88 13.96
C GLN A 48 -13.74 -14.80 13.31
N MET A 49 -12.45 -14.50 13.50
CA MET A 49 -11.35 -15.36 13.01
C MET A 49 -11.20 -16.66 13.82
N LEU A 50 -11.67 -16.68 15.07
CA LEU A 50 -11.66 -17.89 15.90
C LEU A 50 -12.76 -18.85 15.47
N GLU A 51 -13.92 -18.32 15.11
CA GLU A 51 -15.09 -19.07 14.66
C GLU A 51 -14.96 -19.62 13.23
N ASP A 52 -14.30 -18.88 12.32
CA ASP A 52 -14.22 -19.25 10.90
C ASP A 52 -12.76 -19.26 10.37
N PRO A 53 -12.23 -20.45 10.02
CA PRO A 53 -10.91 -20.59 9.39
C PRO A 53 -10.73 -19.81 8.09
N ASN A 54 -11.79 -19.59 7.31
CA ASN A 54 -11.72 -18.83 6.06
C ASN A 54 -11.48 -17.34 6.32
N LYS A 55 -12.12 -16.77 7.35
CA LYS A 55 -11.86 -15.39 7.80
C LYS A 55 -10.44 -15.21 8.30
N ARG A 56 -9.88 -16.24 8.96
CA ARG A 56 -8.47 -16.26 9.35
C ARG A 56 -7.55 -16.24 8.14
N LYS A 57 -7.82 -17.07 7.14
CA LYS A 57 -7.05 -17.10 5.87
C LYS A 57 -7.14 -15.76 5.13
N PHE A 58 -8.32 -15.14 5.10
CA PHE A 58 -8.52 -13.81 4.53
C PHE A 58 -7.69 -12.76 5.26
N ASN A 59 -7.78 -12.64 6.60
CA ASN A 59 -7.01 -11.66 7.36
C ASN A 59 -5.49 -11.85 7.21
N TYR A 60 -5.03 -13.10 7.09
CA TYR A 60 -3.63 -13.39 6.81
C TYR A 60 -3.20 -12.83 5.44
N ARG A 61 -4.02 -13.01 4.39
CA ARG A 61 -3.75 -12.45 3.07
C ARG A 61 -3.82 -10.92 3.08
N LEU A 62 -4.83 -10.34 3.71
CA LEU A 62 -4.96 -8.90 3.85
C LEU A 62 -3.75 -8.29 4.59
N SER A 63 -3.23 -8.99 5.59
CA SER A 63 -2.01 -8.57 6.31
C SER A 63 -0.74 -8.70 5.46
N LYS A 64 -0.68 -9.63 4.50
CA LYS A 64 0.42 -9.65 3.51
C LYS A 64 0.42 -8.37 2.68
N VAL A 65 -0.74 -8.01 2.12
CA VAL A 65 -0.90 -6.83 1.28
C VAL A 65 -0.54 -5.54 2.04
N ARG A 66 -0.88 -5.43 3.33
CA ARG A 66 -0.50 -4.26 4.14
C ARG A 66 1.01 -4.16 4.37
N ARG A 67 1.71 -5.29 4.57
CA ARG A 67 3.15 -5.29 4.79
C ARG A 67 3.92 -4.66 3.63
N VAL A 68 3.43 -4.80 2.39
CA VAL A 68 4.01 -4.15 1.20
C VAL A 68 4.08 -2.64 1.41
N SER A 69 2.92 -2.03 1.70
CA SER A 69 2.81 -0.58 1.89
C SER A 69 3.55 -0.11 3.15
N GLU A 70 3.53 -0.90 4.23
CA GLU A 70 4.23 -0.58 5.48
C GLU A 70 5.76 -0.63 5.28
N ASN A 71 6.28 -1.64 4.57
CA ASN A 71 7.70 -1.76 4.25
C ASN A 71 8.16 -0.61 3.34
N ALA A 72 7.41 -0.31 2.29
CA ALA A 72 7.71 0.81 1.40
C ALA A 72 7.76 2.14 2.17
N PHE A 73 6.79 2.38 3.04
CA PHE A 73 6.79 3.55 3.91
C PHE A 73 7.97 3.56 4.89
N GLY A 74 8.32 2.41 5.47
CA GLY A 74 9.48 2.26 6.36
C GLY A 74 10.79 2.63 5.67
N ILE A 75 10.99 2.18 4.42
CA ILE A 75 12.15 2.55 3.60
C ILE A 75 12.16 4.05 3.33
N MET A 76 11.02 4.61 2.93
CA MET A 76 10.87 6.04 2.67
C MET A 76 11.21 6.88 3.91
N CYS A 77 10.75 6.48 5.10
CA CYS A 77 11.12 7.12 6.36
C CYS A 77 12.64 7.03 6.60
N ALA A 78 13.22 5.85 6.47
CA ALA A 78 14.66 5.62 6.69
C ALA A 78 15.55 6.51 5.79
N ILE A 79 15.14 6.74 4.54
CA ILE A 79 15.86 7.58 3.58
C ILE A 79 15.58 9.07 3.84
N PHE A 80 14.31 9.44 4.00
CA PHE A 80 13.88 10.83 4.13
C PHE A 80 13.45 11.15 5.55
N ARG A 81 14.35 11.85 6.27
CA ARG A 81 14.13 12.23 7.68
C ARG A 81 12.86 13.04 7.95
N ILE A 82 12.27 13.66 6.93
CA ILE A 82 11.03 14.45 7.03
C ILE A 82 9.84 13.63 7.57
N PHE A 83 9.81 12.32 7.32
CA PHE A 83 8.72 11.44 7.77
C PHE A 83 8.90 10.93 9.21
N PHE A 84 10.07 11.10 9.85
CA PHE A 84 10.30 10.69 11.24
C PHE A 84 9.75 11.67 12.28
N THR A 85 9.42 12.88 11.85
CA THR A 85 8.85 13.93 12.70
C THR A 85 7.48 14.34 12.17
N PRO A 86 6.58 14.86 13.01
CA PRO A 86 5.38 15.51 12.52
C PRO A 86 5.72 16.50 11.41
N ILE A 87 5.10 16.32 10.25
CA ILE A 87 5.39 17.13 9.07
C ILE A 87 4.84 18.53 9.31
N ASN A 88 5.73 19.48 9.62
CA ASN A 88 5.37 20.88 9.86
C ASN A 88 5.20 21.65 8.53
N LEU A 89 4.31 21.15 7.68
CA LEU A 89 3.94 21.77 6.40
C LEU A 89 2.43 21.92 6.33
N LYS A 90 1.97 22.82 5.46
CA LYS A 90 0.54 22.92 5.18
C LYS A 90 0.06 21.66 4.44
N PRO A 91 -1.14 21.14 4.72
CA PRO A 91 -1.64 19.91 4.11
C PRO A 91 -1.57 19.90 2.57
N GLU A 92 -1.74 21.06 1.93
CA GLU A 92 -1.73 21.20 0.48
C GLU A 92 -0.34 20.95 -0.13
N THR A 93 0.72 21.05 0.66
CA THR A 93 2.11 20.82 0.21
C THR A 93 2.59 19.41 0.53
N VAL A 94 1.96 18.73 1.49
CA VAL A 94 2.38 17.40 1.96
C VAL A 94 2.29 16.36 0.83
N ASP A 95 1.21 16.38 0.05
CA ASP A 95 1.01 15.45 -1.07
C ASP A 95 2.15 15.58 -2.10
N SER A 96 2.54 16.81 -2.44
CA SER A 96 3.67 17.08 -3.35
C SER A 96 5.00 16.58 -2.80
N VAL A 97 5.25 16.76 -1.49
CA VAL A 97 6.45 16.25 -0.83
C VAL A 97 6.54 14.73 -0.91
N ILE A 98 5.42 14.02 -0.66
CA ILE A 98 5.37 12.56 -0.77
C ILE A 98 5.75 12.12 -2.19
N VAL A 99 5.13 12.72 -3.22
CA VAL A 99 5.42 12.40 -4.63
C VAL A 99 6.88 12.67 -4.97
N VAL A 100 7.44 13.81 -4.57
CA VAL A 100 8.85 14.15 -4.80
C VAL A 100 9.78 13.15 -4.14
N CYS A 101 9.51 12.76 -2.90
CA CYS A 101 10.31 11.73 -2.22
C CYS A 101 10.25 10.38 -2.96
N CYS A 102 9.09 9.97 -3.48
CA CYS A 102 8.97 8.75 -4.27
C CYS A 102 9.78 8.82 -5.57
N CYS A 103 9.70 9.94 -6.28
CA CYS A 103 10.49 10.17 -7.49
C CYS A 103 12.00 10.13 -7.20
N LEU A 104 12.45 10.83 -6.15
CA LEU A 104 13.85 10.85 -5.74
C LEU A 104 14.34 9.47 -5.32
N HIS A 105 13.53 8.70 -4.58
CA HIS A 105 13.85 7.32 -4.22
C HIS A 105 14.10 6.47 -5.47
N ASN A 106 13.17 6.51 -6.44
CA ASN A 106 13.29 5.74 -7.67
C ASN A 106 14.54 6.14 -8.48
N MET A 107 14.82 7.44 -8.60
CA MET A 107 16.03 7.92 -9.28
C MET A 107 17.32 7.42 -8.63
N LEU A 108 17.40 7.48 -7.29
CA LEU A 108 18.57 7.00 -6.54
C LEU A 108 18.72 5.49 -6.63
N ARG A 109 17.61 4.75 -6.59
CA ARG A 109 17.58 3.30 -6.77
C ARG A 109 18.10 2.92 -8.16
N ASP A 110 17.60 3.57 -9.20
CA ASP A 110 17.97 3.26 -10.58
C ASP A 110 19.46 3.58 -10.84
N ASP A 111 19.97 4.70 -10.33
CA ASP A 111 21.42 5.01 -10.38
C ASP A 111 22.26 3.99 -9.59
N TYR A 112 21.80 3.53 -8.42
CA TYR A 112 22.47 2.50 -7.66
C TYR A 112 22.54 1.16 -8.41
N ILE A 113 21.42 0.74 -9.01
CA ILE A 113 21.34 -0.48 -9.82
C ILE A 113 22.25 -0.38 -11.05
N TYR A 114 22.24 0.77 -11.73
CA TYR A 114 23.09 1.02 -12.89
C TYR A 114 24.58 0.87 -12.54
N ARG A 115 24.99 1.38 -11.37
CA ARG A 115 26.38 1.24 -10.87
C ARG A 115 26.69 -0.15 -10.32
N ASN A 116 25.69 -0.93 -9.93
CA ASN A 116 25.85 -2.25 -9.30
C ASN A 116 24.91 -3.30 -9.94
N PRO A 117 25.18 -3.76 -11.17
CA PRO A 117 24.25 -4.62 -11.92
C PRO A 117 23.91 -5.95 -11.22
N SER A 118 24.81 -6.46 -10.37
CA SER A 118 24.58 -7.67 -9.57
C SER A 118 23.47 -7.51 -8.53
N GLN A 119 23.10 -6.28 -8.17
CA GLN A 119 22.04 -6.00 -7.21
C GLN A 119 20.64 -6.01 -7.84
N LEU A 120 20.52 -5.96 -9.17
CA LEU A 120 19.23 -5.97 -9.87
C LEU A 120 18.35 -7.16 -9.43
N VAL A 121 18.93 -8.36 -9.36
CA VAL A 121 18.24 -9.59 -8.96
C VAL A 121 17.68 -9.49 -7.54
N ILE A 122 18.46 -8.92 -6.62
CA ILE A 122 18.08 -8.80 -5.20
C ILE A 122 16.91 -7.82 -5.03
N TYR A 123 16.91 -6.69 -5.75
CA TYR A 123 15.81 -5.72 -5.66
C TYR A 123 14.54 -6.22 -6.32
N GLN A 124 14.64 -6.96 -7.44
CA GLN A 124 13.49 -7.61 -8.07
C GLN A 124 12.81 -8.58 -7.09
N ASP A 125 13.60 -9.40 -6.40
CA ASP A 125 13.08 -10.34 -5.41
C ASP A 125 12.42 -9.62 -4.22
N VAL A 126 13.01 -8.53 -3.70
CA VAL A 126 12.42 -7.77 -2.58
C VAL A 126 11.09 -7.10 -2.94
N GLU A 127 10.93 -6.63 -4.18
CA GLU A 127 9.66 -6.10 -4.69
C GLU A 127 8.62 -7.21 -4.94
N ASP A 128 9.05 -8.41 -5.37
CA ASP A 128 8.18 -9.58 -5.54
C ASP A 128 7.76 -10.25 -4.21
N PHE A 129 8.55 -10.08 -3.14
CA PHE A 129 8.28 -10.60 -1.79
C PHE A 129 7.56 -9.62 -0.86
N CYS A 130 7.42 -8.36 -1.26
CA CYS A 130 6.48 -7.43 -0.62
C CYS A 130 5.07 -7.78 -1.09
#